data_AF-A0AAV2A0T1-F1
#
_entry.id   AF-A0AAV2A0T1-F1
#
_cell.length_a   1.000
_cell.length_b   1.000
_cell.length_c   1.000
_cell.angle_alpha   90.00
_cell.angle_beta   90.00
_cell.angle_gamma   90.00
#
_symmetry.space_group_name_H-M   'P 1'
#
loop_
_entity.id
_entity.type
_entity.pdbx_description
1 polymer ?
#
loop_
_entity_poly.entity_id
_entity_poly.type
_entity_poly.pdbx_seq_one_letter_code
_entity_poly.pdbx_strand_id
1 'polypeptide(L)' 'MISVDKKIINEEIQTFEAGFFMMFDAYYTLNIEYSEMACVTLEFIQRCFLSMNPDKGSKASKRK' A
#
# COMPACT_ATOMS: atom_id res chain seq x y z
N MET A 1 -1.96 -6.20 -15.40
CA MET A 1 -3.30 -6.74 -15.21
C MET A 1 -3.50 -7.01 -13.73
N ILE A 2 -4.57 -6.53 -13.11
CA ILE A 2 -4.92 -6.85 -11.72
C ILE A 2 -6.18 -7.72 -11.70
N SER A 3 -6.20 -8.73 -10.82
CA SER A 3 -7.37 -9.57 -10.58
C SER A 3 -7.77 -9.59 -9.10
N VAL A 4 -9.07 -9.73 -8.86
CA VAL A 4 -9.69 -9.96 -7.55
C VAL A 4 -10.62 -11.16 -7.72
N ASP A 5 -10.56 -12.14 -6.82
CA ASP A 5 -11.34 -13.39 -6.91
C ASP A 5 -11.21 -14.10 -8.27
N LYS A 6 -9.99 -14.10 -8.82
CA LYS A 6 -9.66 -14.68 -10.13
C LYS A 6 -10.36 -13.99 -11.31
N LYS A 7 -11.04 -12.86 -11.10
CA LYS A 7 -11.59 -12.02 -12.16
C LYS A 7 -10.66 -10.84 -12.41
N ILE A 8 -10.29 -10.65 -13.68
CA ILE A 8 -9.51 -9.49 -14.10
C ILE A 8 -10.42 -8.25 -14.01
N ILE A 9 -9.97 -7.25 -13.25
CA ILE A 9 -10.71 -6.00 -13.02
C ILE A 9 -10.07 -4.81 -13.72
N ASN A 10 -8.78 -4.91 -14.07
CA ASN A 10 -8.08 -3.87 -14.81
C ASN A 10 -7.03 -4.50 -15.75
N GLU A 11 -7.30 -4.38 -17.06
CA GLU A 11 -6.44 -4.85 -18.15
C GLU A 11 -5.46 -3.78 -18.63
N GLU A 12 -5.73 -2.51 -18.35
CA GLU A 12 -4.89 -1.37 -18.80
C GLU A 12 -3.61 -1.21 -17.98
N ILE A 13 -3.52 -1.86 -16.82
CA ILE A 13 -2.28 -1.91 -16.03
C ILE A 13 -1.28 -2.81 -16.76
N GLN A 14 -0.25 -2.20 -17.34
CA GLN A 14 0.77 -2.92 -18.11
C GLN A 14 2.06 -3.19 -17.34
N THR A 15 2.26 -2.52 -16.21
CA THR A 15 3.48 -2.63 -15.41
C THR A 15 3.20 -3.15 -14.00
N PHE A 16 4.22 -3.75 -13.40
CA PHE A 16 4.14 -4.23 -12.02
C PHE A 16 3.93 -3.08 -11.04
N GLU A 17 4.64 -1.97 -11.24
CA GLU A 17 4.61 -0.79 -10.39
C GLU A 17 3.21 -0.16 -10.35
N ALA A 18 2.57 0.00 -11.51
CA ALA A 18 1.19 0.48 -11.58
C ALA A 18 0.23 -0.48 -10.88
N GLY A 19 0.47 -1.79 -11.01
CA GLY A 19 -0.29 -2.82 -10.30
C GLY A 19 -0.16 -2.71 -8.78
N PHE A 20 1.09 -2.56 -8.33
CA PHE A 20 1.43 -2.41 -6.92
C PHE A 20 0.84 -1.13 -6.32
N PHE A 21 0.96 0.02 -6.99
CA PHE A 21 0.37 1.27 -6.50
C PHE A 21 -1.14 1.19 -6.36
N MET A 22 -1.84 0.56 -7.32
CA MET A 22 -3.29 0.37 -7.21
C MET A 22 -3.67 -0.55 -6.04
N MET A 23 -2.92 -1.63 -5.79
CA MET A 23 -3.13 -2.50 -4.62
C MET A 23 -2.86 -1.74 -3.32
N PHE A 24 -1.79 -0.94 -3.29
CA PHE A 24 -1.41 -0.12 -2.15
C PHE A 24 -2.49 0.93 -1.81
N ASP A 25 -2.97 1.65 -2.82
CA ASP A 25 -4.06 2.62 -2.68
C ASP A 25 -5.36 1.97 -2.25
N ALA A 26 -5.72 0.83 -2.83
CA ALA A 26 -6.91 0.08 -2.47
C ALA A 26 -6.89 -0.37 -1.00
N TYR A 27 -5.73 -0.79 -0.50
CA TYR A 27 -5.57 -1.16 0.91
C TYR A 27 -5.77 0.04 1.85
N TYR A 28 -5.05 1.15 1.63
CA TYR A 28 -5.08 2.28 2.58
C TYR A 28 -6.24 3.26 2.40
N THR A 29 -6.74 3.43 1.17
CA THR A 29 -7.80 4.41 0.86
C THR A 29 -9.18 3.76 0.83
N LEU A 30 -9.28 2.56 0.26
CA LEU A 30 -10.55 1.87 0.10
C LEU A 30 -10.82 0.83 1.21
N ASN A 31 -9.85 0.60 2.11
CA ASN A 31 -9.91 -0.41 3.17
C ASN A 31 -10.24 -1.82 2.64
N ILE A 32 -9.71 -2.18 1.47
CA ILE A 32 -9.85 -3.54 0.94
C ILE A 32 -8.97 -4.48 1.76
N GLU A 33 -9.57 -5.54 2.29
CA GLU A 33 -8.87 -6.55 3.06
C GLU A 33 -8.19 -7.58 2.14
N TYR A 34 -6.90 -7.76 2.32
CA TYR A 34 -6.10 -8.75 1.60
C TYR A 34 -5.70 -9.89 2.55
N SER A 35 -4.99 -10.90 2.02
CA SER A 35 -4.43 -11.96 2.86
C SER A 35 -3.45 -11.39 3.88
N GLU A 36 -3.33 -12.03 5.04
CA GLU A 36 -2.49 -11.60 6.15
C GLU A 36 -1.05 -11.26 5.71
N MET A 37 -0.43 -12.15 4.92
CA MET A 37 0.92 -11.94 4.37
C MET A 37 1.03 -10.70 3.47
N ALA A 38 -0.01 -10.40 2.67
CA ALA A 38 -0.04 -9.22 1.82
C ALA A 38 -0.18 -7.95 2.67
N CYS A 39 -1.05 -7.95 3.67
CA CYS A 39 -1.21 -6.84 4.62
C CYS A 39 0.11 -6.52 5.33
N VAL A 40 0.79 -7.52 5.89
CA VAL A 40 2.10 -7.34 6.56
C VAL A 40 3.14 -6.74 5.60
N THR A 41 3.16 -7.17 4.35
CA THR A 41 4.07 -6.63 3.33
C THR A 41 3.76 -5.17 3.01
N LEU A 42 2.48 -4.82 2.84
CA LEU A 42 2.05 -3.44 2.57
C LEU A 42 2.35 -2.50 3.75
N GLU A 43 2.16 -2.96 4.99
CA GLU A 43 2.53 -2.22 6.21
C GLU A 43 4.04 -2.02 6.32
N PHE A 44 4.82 -3.07 6.06
CA PHE A 44 6.27 -2.98 6.04
C PHE A 44 6.74 -1.92 5.03
N ILE A 45 6.16 -1.91 3.82
CA ILE A 45 6.53 -0.93 2.79
C ILE A 45 6.15 0.50 3.21
N GLN A 46 4.94 0.68 3.74
CA GLN A 46 4.46 1.97 4.24
C GLN A 46 5.43 2.55 5.29
N ARG A 47 5.82 1.74 6.27
CA ARG A 47 6.67 2.17 7.40
C ARG A 47 8.14 2.31 7.03
N CYS A 48 8.72 1.32 6.35
CA CYS A 48 10.16 1.23 6.15
C CYS A 48 10.66 2.01 4.92
N PHE A 49 9.86 2.13 3.87
CA PHE A 49 10.29 2.79 2.62
C PHE A 49 9.59 4.12 2.38
N LEU A 50 8.29 4.22 2.69
CA LEU A 50 7.51 5.41 2.36
C LEU A 50 7.42 6.41 3.51
N SER A 51 7.83 6.01 4.72
CA SER A 51 7.69 6.82 5.95
C SER A 51 6.28 7.40 6.13
N MET A 52 5.27 6.71 5.59
CA MET A 52 3.89 7.09 5.77
C MET A 52 3.43 6.59 7.14
N ASN A 53 2.75 7.46 7.88
CA ASN A 53 2.39 7.21 9.28
C ASN A 53 3.61 6.83 10.17
N PRO A 54 4.60 7.71 10.30
CA PRO A 54 5.77 7.44 11.13
C PRO A 54 5.39 7.32 12.62
N ASP A 55 6.11 6.48 13.37
CA ASP A 55 5.91 6.27 14.81
C ASP A 55 5.94 7.58 15.62
N LYS A 56 6.63 8.60 15.10
CA LYS A 56 6.63 9.96 15.64
C LYS A 56 6.18 10.94 14.57
N GLY A 57 5.15 11.72 14.90
CA GLY A 57 4.73 12.84 14.06
C GLY A 57 5.87 13.84 13.86
N SER A 58 6.01 14.35 12.63
CA SER A 58 7.04 15.33 12.24
C SER A 58 7.02 16.64 13.05
N LYS A 59 5.93 16.91 13.77
CA LYS A 59 5.76 18.08 14.65
C LYS A 59 6.38 17.93 16.04
N ALA A 60 6.75 16.71 16.46
CA ALA A 60 7.32 16.46 17.79
C ALA A 60 8.86 16.70 17.86
N SER A 61 9.54 16.81 16.72
CA SER A 61 10.99 17.00 16.62
C SER A 61 11.35 18.45 16.28
N LYS A 62 11.19 19.37 17.24
CA LYS A 62 11.93 20.63 17.31
C LYS A 62 12.09 21.07 18.77
N ARG A 63 12.96 20.39 19.52
CA ARG A 63 13.70 21.02 20.62
C ARG A 63 15.16 20.61 20.50
N LYS A 64 16.02 21.62 20.38
CA LYS A 64 17.48 21.54 20.34
C LYS A 64 18.03 20.80 21.55
#